data_AF-A0A969YWE7-F1
#
_entry.id   AF-A0A969YWE7-F1
#
_cell.length_a   1.000
_cell.length_b   1.000
_cell.length_c   1.000
_cell.angle_alpha   90.00
_cell.angle_beta   90.00
_cell.angle_gamma   90.00
#
_symmetry.space_group_name_H-M   'P 1'
#
loop_
_entity.id
_entity.type
_entity.pdbx_description
1 polymer ?
#
loop_
_entity_poly.entity_id
_entity_poly.type
_entity_poly.pdbx_seq_one_letter_code
_entity_poly.pdbx_strand_id
1 'polypeptide(L)'
;MLKTKAVFERKTDDFQPRDCVIEKIIELASQEYDVFSKNMLNDYDFIKDNIDLMYCDGQGVYHCLLVVGQDRRDGILIESEGSSYARYSSFLPNAADFLAVQQEQKPALGMKLKDLISISLQDIHLVHSDEDIELATVCELKSDTLTIEGRKEWADVLNADVVRIFNGVYGVQLECSGVNPQRLSDFSFMLAGHCPTKDYEKWVVQEPEASDIQMKQL
;
A
#
# COMPACT_ATOMS: atom_id res chain seq x y z
N MET A 1 -20.65 18.52 4.91
CA MET A 1 -20.05 19.35 3.83
C MET A 1 -18.54 19.12 3.85
N LEU A 2 -17.94 18.81 2.70
CA LEU A 2 -16.48 18.68 2.56
C LEU A 2 -15.85 20.08 2.49
N LYS A 3 -14.69 20.28 3.12
CA LYS A 3 -13.97 21.57 3.14
C LYS A 3 -12.51 21.36 2.75
N THR A 4 -12.00 22.23 1.89
CA THR A 4 -10.59 22.29 1.46
C THR A 4 -10.21 23.73 1.09
N LYS A 5 -8.95 23.95 0.70
CA LYS A 5 -8.43 25.22 0.18
C LYS A 5 -8.12 25.09 -1.31
N ALA A 6 -8.11 26.22 -2.02
CA ALA A 6 -7.71 26.30 -3.42
C ALA A 6 -7.19 27.71 -3.74
N VAL A 7 -6.36 27.81 -4.77
CA VAL A 7 -5.99 29.08 -5.40
C VAL A 7 -7.01 29.38 -6.50
N PHE A 8 -7.56 30.60 -6.50
CA PHE A 8 -8.56 31.03 -7.47
C PHE A 8 -7.96 32.04 -8.45
N GLU A 9 -7.96 31.70 -9.72
CA GLU A 9 -7.50 32.59 -10.80
C GLU A 9 -8.63 33.44 -11.34
N ARG A 10 -8.34 34.72 -11.60
CA ARG A 10 -9.35 35.66 -12.12
C ARG A 10 -9.35 35.63 -13.63
N LYS A 11 -10.46 35.17 -14.22
CA LYS A 11 -10.68 35.13 -15.69
C LYS A 11 -9.56 34.33 -16.40
N THR A 12 -9.21 33.18 -15.86
CA THR A 12 -8.40 32.22 -16.62
C THR A 12 -9.32 31.47 -17.58
N ASP A 13 -8.90 31.32 -18.83
CA ASP A 13 -9.63 30.54 -19.82
C ASP A 13 -9.42 29.04 -19.62
N ASP A 14 -8.27 28.66 -19.04
CA ASP A 14 -7.94 27.28 -18.67
C ASP A 14 -6.90 27.25 -17.54
N PHE A 15 -6.91 26.21 -16.72
CA PHE A 15 -5.80 25.89 -15.84
C PHE A 15 -4.86 24.97 -16.62
N GLN A 16 -3.56 25.25 -16.61
CA GLN A 16 -2.55 24.44 -17.29
C GLN A 16 -1.72 23.67 -16.24
N PRO A 17 -2.32 22.72 -15.48
CA PRO A 17 -1.57 21.91 -14.54
C PRO A 17 -0.54 21.08 -15.29
N ARG A 18 0.60 20.84 -14.65
CA ARG A 18 1.64 19.97 -15.16
C ARG A 18 1.78 18.75 -14.29
N ASP A 19 2.11 17.63 -14.91
CA ASP A 19 2.49 16.43 -14.19
C ASP A 19 3.75 16.72 -13.37
N CYS A 20 3.80 16.14 -12.18
CA CYS A 20 4.95 16.27 -11.30
C CYS A 20 5.21 14.98 -10.52
N VAL A 21 6.49 14.77 -10.22
CA VAL A 21 7.00 13.70 -9.37
C VAL A 21 7.48 14.34 -8.07
N ILE A 22 7.02 13.81 -6.94
CA ILE A 22 7.52 14.21 -5.62
C ILE A 22 8.76 13.36 -5.32
N GLU A 23 9.93 13.93 -5.52
CA GLU A 23 11.21 13.23 -5.26
C GLU A 23 11.49 13.10 -3.77
N LYS A 24 11.08 14.11 -2.98
CA LYS A 24 11.29 14.11 -1.54
C LYS A 24 10.28 14.96 -0.81
N ILE A 25 9.88 14.49 0.37
CA ILE A 25 9.02 15.22 1.30
C ILE A 25 9.92 15.89 2.34
N ILE A 26 9.75 17.20 2.52
CA ILE A 26 10.40 17.98 3.57
C ILE A 26 9.34 18.35 4.60
N GLU A 27 9.48 17.83 5.81
CA GLU A 27 8.60 18.18 6.92
C GLU A 27 9.28 19.25 7.79
N LEU A 28 8.62 20.41 7.89
CA LEU A 28 9.07 21.54 8.70
C LEU A 28 8.25 21.61 10.00
N ALA A 29 8.84 22.19 11.05
CA ALA A 29 8.07 22.57 12.23
C ALA A 29 6.97 23.59 11.83
N SER A 30 5.83 23.60 12.54
CA SER A 30 4.66 24.42 12.16
C SER A 30 5.01 25.91 11.97
N GLN A 31 5.87 26.46 12.83
CA GLN A 31 6.30 27.85 12.76
C GLN A 31 7.22 28.12 11.56
N GLU A 32 8.16 27.22 11.28
CA GLU A 32 9.05 27.32 10.12
C GLU A 32 8.25 27.24 8.82
N TYR A 33 7.28 26.33 8.73
CA TYR A 33 6.38 26.23 7.58
C TYR A 33 5.56 27.52 7.38
N ASP A 34 5.01 28.10 8.45
CA ASP A 34 4.23 29.35 8.36
C ASP A 34 5.11 30.54 7.90
N VAL A 35 6.38 30.54 8.27
CA VAL A 35 7.36 31.53 7.77
C VAL A 35 7.70 31.25 6.31
N PHE A 36 8.06 30.02 5.97
CA PHE A 36 8.41 29.59 4.62
C PHE A 36 7.29 29.89 3.61
N SER A 37 6.06 29.46 3.91
CA SER A 37 4.90 29.61 3.02
C SER A 37 4.54 31.08 2.71
N LYS A 38 5.04 32.03 3.50
CA LYS A 38 4.86 33.47 3.28
C LYS A 38 6.09 34.17 2.69
N ASN A 39 7.23 33.48 2.64
CA ASN A 39 8.53 34.06 2.25
C ASN A 39 9.33 33.11 1.31
N MET A 40 8.64 32.43 0.39
CA MET A 40 9.21 31.39 -0.47
C MET A 40 10.40 31.79 -1.36
N LEU A 41 10.64 33.10 -1.53
CA LEU A 41 11.77 33.65 -2.28
C LEU A 41 13.05 33.86 -1.43
N ASN A 42 13.00 33.60 -0.13
CA ASN A 42 14.20 33.58 0.72
C ASN A 42 15.03 32.33 0.46
N ASP A 43 16.31 32.39 0.80
CA ASP A 43 17.20 31.23 0.76
C ASP A 43 16.90 30.29 1.93
N TYR A 44 16.79 29.00 1.63
CA TYR A 44 16.56 27.92 2.58
C TYR A 44 17.53 26.77 2.36
N ASP A 45 18.19 26.34 3.45
CA ASP A 45 19.16 25.24 3.40
C ASP A 45 18.52 23.93 2.88
N PHE A 46 17.28 23.62 3.29
CA PHE A 46 16.59 22.43 2.80
C PHE A 46 16.30 22.45 1.28
N ILE A 47 16.22 23.62 0.65
CA ILE A 47 16.09 23.72 -0.81
C ILE A 47 17.46 23.53 -1.45
N LYS A 48 18.46 24.27 -0.93
CA LYS A 48 19.85 24.21 -1.38
C LYS A 48 20.44 22.80 -1.34
N ASP A 49 20.18 22.06 -0.27
CA ASP A 49 20.70 20.72 -0.04
C ASP A 49 20.06 19.65 -0.93
N ASN A 50 18.99 19.98 -1.66
CA ASN A 50 18.24 19.05 -2.50
C ASN A 50 18.04 19.59 -3.94
N ILE A 51 18.91 20.50 -4.40
CA ILE A 51 18.84 21.09 -5.75
C ILE A 51 18.86 20.01 -6.83
N ASP A 52 19.65 18.96 -6.66
CA ASP A 52 19.80 17.86 -7.60
C ASP A 52 18.54 16.99 -7.77
N LEU A 53 17.60 17.08 -6.82
CA LEU A 53 16.30 16.41 -6.89
C LEU A 53 15.23 17.24 -7.61
N MET A 54 15.52 18.51 -7.94
CA MET A 54 14.56 19.42 -8.56
C MET A 54 14.98 19.75 -9.99
N TYR A 55 14.13 19.39 -10.95
CA TYR A 55 14.35 19.69 -12.37
C TYR A 55 13.06 19.48 -13.16
N CYS A 56 13.04 19.95 -14.41
CA CYS A 56 12.01 19.59 -15.38
C CYS A 56 12.63 18.64 -16.42
N ASP A 57 12.02 17.48 -16.61
CA ASP A 57 12.55 16.45 -17.51
C ASP A 57 12.27 16.76 -18.99
N GLY A 58 12.77 15.87 -19.88
CA GLY A 58 12.58 16.02 -21.33
C GLY A 58 11.12 15.89 -21.80
N GLN A 59 10.20 15.43 -20.95
CA GLN A 59 8.77 15.32 -21.23
C GLN A 59 7.95 16.48 -20.62
N GLY A 60 8.61 17.41 -19.93
CA GLY A 60 7.96 18.54 -19.27
C GLY A 60 7.36 18.20 -17.90
N VAL A 61 7.73 17.05 -17.33
CA VAL A 61 7.33 16.64 -15.97
C VAL A 61 8.26 17.32 -14.97
N TYR A 62 7.65 17.94 -13.95
CA TYR A 62 8.40 18.58 -12.88
C TYR A 62 8.78 17.58 -11.79
N HIS A 63 10.06 17.45 -11.49
CA HIS A 63 10.57 16.77 -10.32
C HIS A 63 10.71 17.79 -9.20
N CYS A 64 9.99 17.57 -8.10
CA CYS A 64 9.76 18.57 -7.06
C CYS A 64 10.06 18.04 -5.67
N LEU A 65 10.35 18.96 -4.75
CA LEU A 65 10.14 18.72 -3.32
C LEU A 65 8.68 18.99 -2.96
N LEU A 66 8.11 18.18 -2.06
CA LEU A 66 6.87 18.52 -1.36
C LEU A 66 7.21 18.98 0.06
N VAL A 67 6.99 20.27 0.35
CA VAL A 67 7.17 20.81 1.69
C VAL A 67 5.84 20.80 2.43
N VAL A 68 5.82 20.18 3.61
CA VAL A 68 4.68 20.11 4.53
C VAL A 68 5.09 20.65 5.90
N GLY A 69 4.11 21.13 6.66
CA GLY A 69 4.32 21.58 8.04
C GLY A 69 3.68 20.63 9.04
N GLN A 70 4.31 20.45 10.19
CA GLN A 70 3.68 19.79 11.34
C GLN A 70 2.33 20.45 11.65
N ASP A 71 1.29 19.65 11.83
CA ASP A 71 -0.09 20.11 12.06
C ASP A 71 -0.64 21.05 10.96
N ARG A 72 -0.13 20.93 9.73
CA ARG A 72 -0.66 21.62 8.54
C ARG A 72 -1.19 20.59 7.57
N ARG A 73 -2.41 20.84 7.09
CA ARG A 73 -3.10 19.92 6.19
C ARG A 73 -2.63 20.03 4.74
N ASP A 74 -2.19 21.22 4.35
CA ASP A 74 -1.80 21.55 2.97
C ASP A 74 -0.28 21.56 2.83
N GLY A 75 0.22 21.43 1.61
CA GLY A 75 1.64 21.47 1.28
C GLY A 75 1.94 22.36 0.08
N ILE A 76 3.23 22.53 -0.19
CA ILE A 76 3.73 23.33 -1.32
C ILE A 76 4.74 22.48 -2.08
N LEU A 77 4.50 22.29 -3.37
CA LEU A 77 5.47 21.73 -4.31
C LEU A 77 6.48 22.79 -4.69
N ILE A 78 7.76 22.42 -4.80
CA ILE A 78 8.86 23.33 -5.14
C ILE A 78 9.74 22.72 -6.23
N GLU A 79 10.05 23.53 -7.23
CA GLU A 79 11.18 23.33 -8.13
C GLU A 79 12.04 24.60 -8.10
N SER A 80 13.36 24.47 -7.93
CA SER A 80 14.25 25.61 -7.64
C SER A 80 15.05 26.14 -8.83
N GLU A 81 15.10 25.41 -9.93
CA GLU A 81 15.89 25.67 -11.13
C GLU A 81 17.36 25.96 -10.78
N GLY A 82 17.91 25.20 -9.82
CA GLY A 82 19.28 25.37 -9.33
C GLY A 82 19.46 26.42 -8.21
N SER A 83 18.37 26.98 -7.68
CA SER A 83 18.43 28.01 -6.63
C SER A 83 18.25 27.44 -5.22
N SER A 84 18.55 28.26 -4.21
CA SER A 84 18.27 28.00 -2.79
C SER A 84 16.88 28.46 -2.33
N TYR A 85 16.00 28.88 -3.24
CA TYR A 85 14.64 29.33 -2.96
C TYR A 85 13.64 28.66 -3.92
N ALA A 86 12.34 28.78 -3.65
CA ALA A 86 11.31 28.16 -4.49
C ALA A 86 11.03 29.02 -5.73
N ARG A 87 11.76 28.74 -6.83
CA ARG A 87 11.60 29.49 -8.10
C ARG A 87 10.25 29.19 -8.75
N TYR A 88 9.85 27.93 -8.77
CA TYR A 88 8.49 27.51 -9.09
C TYR A 88 7.88 26.88 -7.85
N SER A 89 6.60 27.20 -7.60
CA SER A 89 5.84 26.57 -6.55
C SER A 89 4.40 26.35 -6.93
N SER A 90 3.80 25.31 -6.36
CA SER A 90 2.39 24.99 -6.54
C SER A 90 1.76 24.59 -5.21
N PHE A 91 0.55 25.08 -4.96
CA PHE A 91 -0.19 24.78 -3.74
C PHE A 91 -0.88 23.42 -3.86
N LEU A 92 -0.59 22.52 -2.92
CA LEU A 92 -1.20 21.19 -2.84
C LEU A 92 -2.16 21.13 -1.64
N PRO A 93 -3.47 21.29 -1.83
CA PRO A 93 -4.43 21.19 -0.75
C PRO A 93 -4.53 19.77 -0.21
N ASN A 94 -4.77 19.63 1.10
CA ASN A 94 -4.89 18.34 1.78
C ASN A 94 -3.69 17.39 1.55
N ALA A 95 -2.48 17.93 1.37
CA ALA A 95 -1.25 17.15 1.21
C ALA A 95 -1.06 16.10 2.33
N ALA A 96 -1.42 16.42 3.58
CA ALA A 96 -1.34 15.46 4.69
C ALA A 96 -2.23 14.22 4.46
N ASP A 97 -3.45 14.42 3.94
CA ASP A 97 -4.37 13.32 3.65
C ASP A 97 -3.86 12.51 2.44
N PHE A 98 -3.33 13.19 1.40
CA PHE A 98 -2.68 12.54 0.27
C PHE A 98 -1.51 11.64 0.72
N LEU A 99 -0.64 12.15 1.61
CA LEU A 99 0.50 11.42 2.14
C LEU A 99 0.07 10.24 3.02
N ALA A 100 -0.96 10.41 3.86
CA ALA A 100 -1.50 9.32 4.66
C ALA A 100 -1.98 8.16 3.79
N VAL A 101 -2.71 8.44 2.72
CA VAL A 101 -3.17 7.41 1.77
C VAL A 101 -1.99 6.72 1.06
N GLN A 102 -0.96 7.47 0.66
CA GLN A 102 0.24 6.88 0.06
C GLN A 102 1.06 6.04 1.05
N GLN A 103 1.01 6.37 2.35
CA GLN A 103 1.61 5.57 3.41
C GLN A 103 0.77 4.32 3.76
N GLU A 104 -0.56 4.38 3.65
CA GLU A 104 -1.46 3.23 3.81
C GLU A 104 -1.42 2.26 2.60
N GLN A 105 -1.04 2.76 1.42
CA GLN A 105 -0.73 1.96 0.22
C GLN A 105 0.72 1.45 0.20
N LYS A 106 1.54 1.90 1.16
CA LYS A 106 2.82 1.26 1.45
C LYS A 106 2.49 -0.08 2.13
N PRO A 107 3.00 -1.22 1.65
CA PRO A 107 2.71 -2.52 2.24
C PRO A 107 2.93 -2.44 3.75
N ALA A 108 1.95 -2.92 4.53
CA ALA A 108 2.06 -2.98 5.99
C ALA A 108 3.42 -3.58 6.35
N LEU A 109 4.28 -2.77 6.97
CA LEU A 109 5.71 -3.06 7.13
C LEU A 109 5.94 -4.52 7.56
N GLY A 110 6.42 -5.34 6.63
CA GLY A 110 6.88 -6.71 6.87
C GLY A 110 5.81 -7.74 7.26
N MET A 111 4.51 -7.46 7.08
CA MET A 111 3.46 -8.43 7.40
C MET A 111 3.45 -9.55 6.35
N LYS A 112 3.60 -10.80 6.80
CA LYS A 112 3.51 -11.98 5.95
C LYS A 112 2.14 -12.65 6.07
N LEU A 113 1.74 -13.43 5.07
CA LEU A 113 0.47 -14.16 5.12
C LEU A 113 0.35 -15.05 6.37
N LYS A 114 1.43 -15.73 6.77
CA LYS A 114 1.48 -16.54 8.00
C LYS A 114 1.26 -15.76 9.30
N ASP A 115 1.44 -14.45 9.29
CA ASP A 115 1.18 -13.63 10.47
C ASP A 115 -0.33 -13.40 10.64
N LEU A 116 -1.07 -13.35 9.52
CA LEU A 116 -2.53 -13.22 9.50
C LEU A 116 -3.27 -14.52 9.81
N ILE A 117 -2.71 -15.69 9.53
CA ILE A 117 -3.39 -16.96 9.88
C ILE A 117 -3.53 -17.13 11.41
N SER A 118 -2.82 -16.32 12.22
CA SER A 118 -2.96 -16.30 13.68
C SER A 118 -4.32 -15.76 14.16
N ILE A 119 -5.00 -14.95 13.35
CA ILE A 119 -6.28 -14.32 13.71
C ILE A 119 -7.52 -15.04 13.13
N SER A 120 -7.33 -16.18 12.47
CA SER A 120 -8.38 -16.95 11.78
C SER A 120 -9.07 -16.16 10.66
N LEU A 121 -8.69 -16.43 9.42
CA LEU A 121 -9.26 -15.79 8.24
C LEU A 121 -10.41 -16.64 7.70
N GLN A 122 -11.53 -16.02 7.33
CA GLN A 122 -12.69 -16.69 6.78
C GLN A 122 -13.22 -15.95 5.55
N ASP A 123 -13.73 -16.71 4.58
CA ASP A 123 -14.31 -16.20 3.33
C ASP A 123 -13.43 -15.19 2.60
N ILE A 124 -12.13 -15.51 2.48
CA ILE A 124 -11.14 -14.63 1.86
C ILE A 124 -10.76 -15.07 0.44
N HIS A 125 -10.21 -14.13 -0.31
CA HIS A 125 -9.57 -14.37 -1.60
C HIS A 125 -8.14 -13.83 -1.57
N LEU A 126 -7.18 -14.64 -2.01
CA LEU A 126 -5.79 -14.21 -2.18
C LEU A 126 -5.62 -13.69 -3.60
N VAL A 127 -5.10 -12.48 -3.77
CA VAL A 127 -4.84 -11.87 -5.09
C VAL A 127 -3.38 -11.48 -5.21
N HIS A 128 -2.82 -11.51 -6.42
CA HIS A 128 -1.44 -11.09 -6.66
C HIS A 128 -1.38 -9.60 -7.01
N SER A 129 -0.34 -8.88 -6.56
CA SER A 129 -0.21 -7.43 -6.76
C SER A 129 -0.01 -7.02 -8.22
N ASP A 130 0.71 -7.85 -8.99
CA ASP A 130 1.17 -7.48 -10.33
C ASP A 130 0.50 -8.28 -11.46
N GLU A 131 -0.27 -9.34 -11.13
CA GLU A 131 -0.83 -10.26 -12.12
C GLU A 131 -2.25 -10.69 -11.74
N ASP A 132 -3.15 -10.77 -12.72
CA ASP A 132 -4.47 -11.36 -12.53
C ASP A 132 -4.33 -12.89 -12.45
N ILE A 133 -4.81 -13.47 -11.35
CA ILE A 133 -4.79 -14.91 -11.12
C ILE A 133 -6.21 -15.47 -11.01
N GLU A 134 -6.37 -16.76 -11.30
CA GLU A 134 -7.62 -17.45 -11.00
C GLU A 134 -7.85 -17.50 -9.48
N LEU A 135 -9.08 -17.20 -9.07
CA LEU A 135 -9.46 -17.06 -7.66
C LEU A 135 -10.34 -18.23 -7.22
N ALA A 136 -10.05 -18.72 -6.02
CA ALA A 136 -10.93 -19.61 -5.26
C ALA A 136 -11.16 -19.00 -3.87
N THR A 137 -12.40 -19.11 -3.36
CA THR A 137 -12.72 -18.68 -2.01
C THR A 137 -12.08 -19.65 -1.01
N VAL A 138 -11.27 -19.11 -0.10
CA VAL A 138 -10.73 -19.86 1.02
C VAL A 138 -11.72 -19.70 2.18
N CYS A 139 -12.50 -20.75 2.44
CA CYS A 139 -13.54 -20.73 3.48
C CYS A 139 -12.96 -20.43 4.86
N GLU A 140 -11.85 -21.07 5.20
CA GLU A 140 -11.14 -20.81 6.45
C GLU A 140 -9.64 -21.07 6.32
N LEU A 141 -8.83 -20.17 6.89
CA LEU A 141 -7.39 -20.33 7.04
C LEU A 141 -6.95 -19.81 8.41
N LYS A 142 -6.53 -20.74 9.26
CA LYS A 142 -6.12 -20.50 10.65
C LYS A 142 -4.81 -21.20 10.98
N SER A 143 -4.33 -20.97 12.20
CA SER A 143 -3.00 -21.40 12.65
C SER A 143 -2.80 -22.91 12.69
N ASP A 144 -3.85 -23.72 12.64
CA ASP A 144 -3.83 -25.19 12.65
C ASP A 144 -4.39 -25.84 11.36
N THR A 145 -4.79 -25.05 10.35
CA THR A 145 -5.31 -25.58 9.07
C THR A 145 -4.32 -26.50 8.36
N LEU A 146 -3.02 -26.15 8.36
CA LEU A 146 -2.00 -26.88 7.62
C LEU A 146 -1.21 -27.83 8.51
N THR A 147 -0.94 -29.04 7.98
CA THR A 147 0.00 -30.01 8.56
C THR A 147 1.43 -29.46 8.54
N ILE A 148 2.36 -30.14 9.21
CA ILE A 148 3.80 -29.79 9.15
C ILE A 148 4.31 -29.86 7.70
N GLU A 149 3.89 -30.87 6.94
CA GLU A 149 4.26 -31.00 5.54
C GLU A 149 3.64 -29.91 4.67
N GLY A 150 2.36 -29.58 4.91
CA GLY A 150 1.68 -28.48 4.22
C GLY A 150 2.38 -27.14 4.45
N ARG A 151 2.78 -26.82 5.70
CA ARG A 151 3.53 -25.60 6.00
C ARG A 151 4.87 -25.53 5.28
N LYS A 152 5.54 -26.68 5.13
CA LYS A 152 6.82 -26.75 4.42
C LYS A 152 6.62 -26.59 2.91
N GLU A 153 5.61 -27.25 2.35
CA GLU A 153 5.29 -27.18 0.92
C GLU A 153 4.88 -25.76 0.50
N TRP A 154 4.08 -25.08 1.32
CA TRP A 154 3.52 -23.77 1.03
C TRP A 154 4.28 -22.63 1.71
N ALA A 155 5.53 -22.86 2.10
CA ALA A 155 6.33 -21.90 2.85
C ALA A 155 6.56 -20.59 2.08
N ASP A 156 6.76 -20.64 0.77
CA ASP A 156 6.84 -19.47 -0.12
C ASP A 156 5.57 -18.63 -0.07
N VAL A 157 4.38 -19.26 -0.19
CA VAL A 157 3.09 -18.57 -0.15
C VAL A 157 2.81 -18.00 1.25
N LEU A 158 3.10 -18.76 2.30
CA LEU A 158 2.97 -18.31 3.69
C LEU A 158 3.91 -17.15 4.05
N ASN A 159 5.04 -17.02 3.34
CA ASN A 159 5.99 -15.91 3.48
C ASN A 159 5.79 -14.80 2.44
N ALA A 160 4.70 -14.85 1.65
CA ALA A 160 4.32 -13.75 0.77
C ALA A 160 4.05 -12.48 1.60
N ASP A 161 4.46 -11.33 1.08
CA ASP A 161 4.16 -10.03 1.67
C ASP A 161 2.68 -9.71 1.48
N VAL A 162 2.00 -9.27 2.53
CA VAL A 162 0.63 -8.77 2.42
C VAL A 162 0.71 -7.27 2.17
N VAL A 163 0.34 -6.86 0.95
CA VAL A 163 0.36 -5.47 0.51
C VAL A 163 -0.78 -4.70 1.15
N ARG A 164 -2.00 -5.23 1.07
CA ARG A 164 -3.21 -4.62 1.66
C ARG A 164 -4.33 -5.64 1.82
N ILE A 165 -5.28 -5.30 2.68
CA ILE A 165 -6.54 -6.04 2.87
C ILE A 165 -7.68 -5.08 2.51
N PHE A 166 -8.57 -5.50 1.61
CA PHE A 166 -9.66 -4.65 1.14
C PHE A 166 -10.91 -5.46 0.77
N ASN A 167 -12.07 -4.81 0.72
CA ASN A 167 -13.29 -5.40 0.19
C ASN A 167 -13.36 -5.12 -1.32
N GLY A 168 -13.21 -6.16 -2.12
CA GLY A 168 -13.36 -6.11 -3.57
C GLY A 168 -14.65 -6.80 -4.05
N VAL A 169 -14.73 -7.07 -5.34
CA VAL A 169 -15.93 -7.63 -6.00
C VAL A 169 -16.28 -9.03 -5.46
N TYR A 170 -15.27 -9.78 -5.00
CA TYR A 170 -15.42 -11.12 -4.46
C TYR A 170 -15.52 -11.16 -2.92
N GLY A 171 -15.60 -10.01 -2.26
CA GLY A 171 -15.57 -9.91 -0.79
C GLY A 171 -14.20 -9.53 -0.26
N VAL A 172 -13.78 -10.11 0.87
CA VAL A 172 -12.50 -9.77 1.51
C VAL A 172 -11.34 -10.31 0.67
N GLN A 173 -10.44 -9.42 0.26
CA GLN A 173 -9.28 -9.71 -0.59
C GLN A 173 -7.98 -9.34 0.14
N LEU A 174 -7.02 -10.27 0.14
CA LEU A 174 -5.66 -10.05 0.60
C LEU A 174 -4.76 -9.95 -0.63
N GLU A 175 -4.24 -8.76 -0.90
CA GLU A 175 -3.26 -8.57 -1.97
C GLU A 175 -1.88 -8.97 -1.50
N CYS A 176 -1.25 -9.88 -2.23
CA CYS A 176 0.03 -10.47 -1.91
C CYS A 176 1.08 -10.16 -2.97
N SER A 177 2.32 -9.97 -2.54
CA SER A 177 3.49 -9.81 -3.41
C SER A 177 4.67 -10.66 -2.91
N GLY A 178 5.73 -10.75 -3.72
CA GLY A 178 6.92 -11.54 -3.38
C GLY A 178 6.72 -13.06 -3.44
N VAL A 179 5.67 -13.51 -4.13
CA VAL A 179 5.31 -14.92 -4.34
C VAL A 179 5.02 -15.16 -5.83
N ASN A 180 5.25 -16.37 -6.31
CA ASN A 180 4.85 -16.71 -7.67
C ASN A 180 3.29 -16.68 -7.80
N PRO A 181 2.72 -15.99 -8.80
CA PRO A 181 1.26 -15.88 -8.96
C PRO A 181 0.54 -17.22 -9.07
N GLN A 182 1.11 -18.17 -9.83
CA GLN A 182 0.52 -19.51 -9.97
C GLN A 182 0.53 -20.26 -8.62
N ARG A 183 1.61 -20.14 -7.85
CA ARG A 183 1.70 -20.75 -6.51
C ARG A 183 0.63 -20.21 -5.56
N LEU A 184 0.36 -18.90 -5.62
CA LEU A 184 -0.67 -18.26 -4.81
C LEU A 184 -2.07 -18.79 -5.20
N SER A 185 -2.34 -18.89 -6.51
CA SER A 185 -3.58 -19.48 -7.03
C SER A 185 -3.73 -20.94 -6.60
N ASP A 186 -2.71 -21.79 -6.85
CA ASP A 186 -2.72 -23.21 -6.49
C ASP A 186 -2.99 -23.42 -5.00
N PHE A 187 -2.45 -22.56 -4.13
CA PHE A 187 -2.69 -22.62 -2.69
C PHE A 187 -4.16 -22.37 -2.34
N SER A 188 -4.78 -21.34 -2.91
CA SER A 188 -6.20 -21.04 -2.73
C SER A 188 -7.09 -22.17 -3.26
N PHE A 189 -6.80 -22.71 -4.44
CA PHE A 189 -7.52 -23.85 -5.00
C PHE A 189 -7.37 -25.10 -4.15
N MET A 190 -6.16 -25.39 -3.66
CA MET A 190 -5.91 -26.51 -2.76
C MET A 190 -6.75 -26.40 -1.48
N LEU A 191 -6.79 -25.24 -0.83
CA LEU A 191 -7.61 -25.02 0.37
C LEU A 191 -9.12 -25.12 0.08
N ALA A 192 -9.55 -24.73 -1.12
CA ALA A 192 -10.92 -24.91 -1.60
C ALA A 192 -11.26 -26.37 -2.00
N GLY A 193 -10.32 -27.32 -1.84
CA GLY A 193 -10.51 -28.73 -2.14
C GLY A 193 -10.32 -29.10 -3.61
N HIS A 194 -9.80 -28.19 -4.43
CA HIS A 194 -9.53 -28.40 -5.86
C HIS A 194 -8.14 -29.03 -6.10
N CYS A 195 -7.84 -30.12 -5.40
CA CYS A 195 -6.62 -30.91 -5.63
C CYS A 195 -6.89 -32.41 -5.37
N PRO A 196 -6.00 -33.32 -5.79
CA PRO A 196 -6.15 -34.74 -5.49
C PRO A 196 -6.26 -34.98 -3.97
N THR A 197 -7.17 -35.86 -3.54
CA THR A 197 -7.43 -36.15 -2.11
C THR A 197 -6.16 -36.50 -1.34
N LYS A 198 -5.27 -37.31 -1.94
CA LYS A 198 -3.97 -37.68 -1.35
C LYS A 198 -3.08 -36.48 -0.99
N ASP A 199 -3.17 -35.39 -1.77
CA ASP A 199 -2.34 -34.20 -1.60
C ASP A 199 -3.01 -33.26 -0.58
N TYR A 200 -4.35 -33.17 -0.63
CA TYR A 200 -5.13 -32.47 0.39
C TYR A 200 -4.91 -33.04 1.80
N GLU A 201 -5.08 -34.35 1.98
CA GLU A 201 -4.88 -35.04 3.27
C GLU A 201 -3.44 -34.93 3.78
N LYS A 202 -2.47 -34.82 2.86
CA LYS A 202 -1.07 -34.62 3.19
C LYS A 202 -0.82 -33.21 3.75
N TRP A 203 -1.47 -32.19 3.20
CA TRP A 203 -1.15 -30.78 3.50
C TRP A 203 -2.12 -30.12 4.48
N VAL A 204 -3.36 -30.57 4.56
CA VAL A 204 -4.43 -29.98 5.37
C VAL A 204 -4.82 -30.93 6.50
N VAL A 205 -4.90 -30.39 7.71
CA VAL A 205 -5.33 -31.14 8.90
C VAL A 205 -6.79 -31.53 8.72
N GLN A 206 -7.08 -32.82 8.87
CA GLN A 206 -8.45 -33.33 8.79
C GLN A 206 -9.17 -33.06 10.11
N GLU A 207 -10.37 -32.48 10.04
CA GLU A 207 -11.24 -32.43 11.22
C GLU A 207 -11.66 -33.86 11.59
N PRO A 208 -11.71 -34.20 12.90
CA PRO A 208 -12.17 -35.52 13.32
C PRO A 208 -13.61 -35.73 12.86
N GLU A 209 -13.88 -36.85 12.20
CA GLU A 209 -15.24 -37.19 11.79
C GLU A 209 -16.16 -37.25 13.02
N ALA A 210 -17.40 -36.76 12.87
CA ALA A 210 -18.40 -36.78 13.95
C ALA A 210 -18.69 -38.21 14.48
N SER A 211 -18.34 -39.25 13.73
CA SER A 211 -18.41 -40.67 14.09
C SER A 211 -17.42 -41.07 15.21
N ASP A 212 -16.25 -40.42 15.28
CA ASP A 212 -15.21 -40.72 16.29
C ASP A 212 -15.50 -40.10 17.66
N ILE A 213 -16.37 -39.09 17.72
CA ILE A 213 -16.78 -38.45 18.97
C ILE A 213 -17.72 -39.38 19.77
N GLN A 214 -18.51 -40.23 19.08
CA GLN A 214 -19.43 -41.18 19.72
C GLN A 214 -18.74 -42.43 20.30
N MET A 215 -17.57 -42.83 19.79
CA MET A 215 -16.82 -44.00 20.28
C MET A 215 -15.99 -43.73 21.55
N LYS A 216 -15.77 -42.47 21.93
CA LYS A 216 -15.03 -42.09 23.16
C LYS A 216 -15.93 -41.83 24.38
N GLN A 217 -17.24 -42.00 24.24
CA GLN A 217 -18.22 -41.84 25.33
C GLN A 217 -18.87 -43.17 25.77
N LEU A 218 -18.32 -44.32 25.35
CA LEU A 218 -18.72 -45.66 25.81
C LEU A 218 -17.59 -46.36 26.54
#